data_AF-B4W3H0-F1
#
_entry.id   AF-B4W3H0-F1
#
_cell.length_a   1.000
_cell.length_b   1.000
_cell.length_c   1.000
_cell.angle_alpha   90.00
_cell.angle_beta   90.00
_cell.angle_gamma   90.00
#
_symmetry.space_group_name_H-M   'P 1'
#
loop_
_entity.id
_entity.type
_entity.pdbx_description
1 polymer ?
#
loop_
_entity_poly.entity_id
_entity_poly.type
_entity_poly.pdbx_seq_one_letter_code
_entity_poly.pdbx_strand_id
1 'polypeptide(L)'
;MNKQERNRLIQRISRASGVAQYALQKKMTDEQISQAAQHLDVLELVKSANTYNRYCQAQKTREANDKLKSFLDPQNSEIVSVGRWLINALSQNRSDRKETLLERDLVHKEDYNTMVSDMRQTISDMDQITLASTQESADKIKILEKRIDTLKGQLSRIEEYIRNNHGVAEWKRINETLISMGR
;
A
#
# COMPACT_ATOMS: atom_id res chain seq x y z
N MET A 1 -33.26 58.34 35.55
CA MET A 1 -34.33 57.40 35.97
C MET A 1 -33.81 56.54 37.13
N ASN A 2 -34.63 56.11 38.10
CA ASN A 2 -34.14 55.20 39.16
C ASN A 2 -33.94 53.78 38.59
N LYS A 3 -32.93 53.05 39.07
CA LYS A 3 -32.56 51.68 38.65
C LYS A 3 -33.75 50.70 38.66
N GLN A 4 -34.61 50.77 39.68
CA GLN A 4 -35.79 49.90 39.76
C GLN A 4 -36.81 50.18 38.65
N GLU A 5 -37.04 51.45 38.38
CA GLU A 5 -37.95 51.92 37.32
C GLU A 5 -37.41 51.56 35.93
N ARG A 6 -36.11 51.80 35.70
CA ARG A 6 -35.40 51.39 34.48
C ARG A 6 -35.59 49.90 34.21
N ASN A 7 -35.38 49.05 35.21
CA ASN A 7 -35.52 47.60 35.06
C ASN A 7 -36.97 47.19 34.74
N ARG A 8 -37.96 47.84 35.35
CA ARG A 8 -39.39 47.59 35.04
C ARG A 8 -39.71 47.95 33.59
N LEU A 9 -39.25 49.10 33.11
CA LEU A 9 -39.48 49.52 31.72
C LEU A 9 -38.77 48.59 30.73
N ILE A 10 -37.53 48.20 31.00
CA ILE A 10 -36.80 47.21 30.18
C ILE A 10 -37.54 45.88 30.12
N GLN A 11 -38.11 45.41 31.23
CA GLN A 11 -38.87 44.17 31.25
C GLN A 11 -40.12 44.26 30.36
N ARG A 12 -40.83 45.40 30.37
CA ARG A 12 -42.00 45.63 29.50
C ARG A 12 -41.59 45.69 28.03
N ILE A 13 -40.55 46.46 27.70
CA ILE A 13 -40.02 46.56 26.33
C ILE A 13 -39.53 45.20 25.83
N SER A 14 -38.85 44.43 26.67
CA SER A 14 -38.37 43.09 26.33
C SER A 14 -39.52 42.15 25.97
N ARG A 15 -40.62 42.20 26.72
CA ARG A 15 -41.83 41.39 26.43
C ARG A 15 -42.51 41.82 25.13
N ALA A 16 -42.61 43.13 24.88
CA ALA A 16 -43.24 43.68 23.69
C ALA A 16 -42.42 43.45 22.42
N SER A 17 -41.11 43.71 22.46
CA SER A 17 -40.21 43.63 21.29
C SER A 17 -39.60 42.25 21.04
N GLY A 18 -39.57 41.37 22.06
CA GLY A 18 -38.84 40.10 22.01
C GLY A 18 -37.31 40.24 22.13
N VAL A 19 -36.79 41.45 22.37
CA VAL A 19 -35.36 41.69 22.58
C VAL A 19 -34.96 41.30 24.00
N ALA A 20 -33.78 40.69 24.17
CA ALA A 20 -33.30 40.25 25.47
C ALA A 20 -32.98 41.44 26.39
N GLN A 21 -33.33 41.33 27.68
CA GLN A 21 -33.17 42.42 28.65
C GLN A 21 -31.72 42.92 28.77
N TYR A 22 -30.74 42.00 28.76
CA TYR A 22 -29.33 42.38 28.85
C TYR A 22 -28.88 43.26 27.66
N ALA A 23 -29.46 43.04 26.47
CA ALA A 23 -29.14 43.82 25.29
C ALA A 23 -29.70 45.24 25.42
N LEU A 24 -30.95 45.36 25.87
CA LEU A 24 -31.59 46.65 26.15
C LEU A 24 -30.84 47.43 27.25
N GLN A 25 -30.46 46.74 28.33
CA GLN A 25 -29.67 47.33 29.42
C GLN A 25 -28.34 47.91 28.95
N LYS A 26 -27.66 47.20 28.05
CA LYS A 26 -26.32 47.55 27.55
C LYS A 26 -26.34 48.56 26.40
N LYS A 27 -27.42 48.63 25.62
CA LYS A 27 -27.46 49.37 24.34
C LYS A 27 -28.42 50.55 24.29
N MET A 28 -29.29 50.74 25.29
CA MET A 28 -30.22 51.88 25.33
C MET A 28 -29.94 52.83 26.50
N THR A 29 -30.05 54.14 26.25
CA THR A 29 -29.99 55.16 27.31
C THR A 29 -31.31 55.24 28.10
N ASP A 30 -31.33 55.98 29.21
CA ASP A 30 -32.54 56.17 30.03
C ASP A 30 -33.68 56.81 29.22
N GLU A 31 -33.34 57.77 28.36
CA GLU A 31 -34.28 58.51 27.51
C GLU A 31 -34.89 57.59 26.45
N GLN A 32 -34.06 56.77 25.79
CA GLN A 32 -34.50 55.83 24.77
C GLN A 32 -35.42 54.74 25.36
N ILE A 33 -35.14 54.28 26.58
CA ILE A 33 -36.01 53.32 27.28
C ILE A 33 -37.36 53.96 27.62
N SER A 34 -37.35 55.20 28.08
CA SER A 34 -38.58 55.92 28.40
C SER A 34 -39.45 56.14 27.16
N GLN A 35 -38.84 56.54 26.04
CA GLN A 35 -39.53 56.69 24.75
C GLN A 35 -40.06 55.35 24.21
N ALA A 36 -39.23 54.30 24.21
CA ALA A 36 -39.65 52.98 23.73
C ALA A 36 -40.78 52.38 24.59
N ALA A 37 -40.83 52.69 25.89
CA ALA A 37 -41.91 52.25 26.76
C ALA A 37 -43.25 52.96 26.49
N GLN A 38 -43.25 54.10 25.81
CA GLN A 38 -44.46 54.82 25.40
C GLN A 38 -45.06 54.26 24.11
N HIS A 39 -44.25 53.57 23.28
CA HIS A 39 -44.64 53.04 21.96
C HIS A 39 -44.53 51.50 21.91
N LEU A 40 -45.07 50.81 22.91
CA LEU A 40 -45.00 49.34 23.00
C LEU A 40 -45.84 48.65 21.92
N ASP A 41 -46.93 49.27 21.49
CA ASP A 41 -47.81 48.83 20.41
C ASP A 41 -47.05 48.63 19.09
N VAL A 42 -46.20 49.60 18.73
CA VAL A 42 -45.35 49.52 17.54
C VAL A 42 -44.34 48.37 17.65
N LEU A 43 -43.76 48.17 18.84
CA LEU A 43 -42.81 47.09 19.10
C LEU A 43 -43.48 45.71 19.04
N GLU A 44 -44.74 45.60 19.48
CA GLU A 44 -45.52 44.38 19.38
C GLU A 44 -45.87 44.03 17.93
N LEU A 45 -46.21 45.02 17.10
CA LEU A 45 -46.50 44.82 15.68
C LEU A 45 -45.34 44.15 14.92
N VAL A 46 -44.10 44.53 15.24
CA VAL A 46 -42.90 43.99 14.57
C VAL A 46 -42.29 42.78 15.27
N LYS A 47 -42.82 42.37 16.43
CA LYS A 47 -42.26 41.30 17.27
C LYS A 47 -42.15 39.97 16.53
N SER A 48 -43.20 39.58 15.80
CA SER A 48 -43.25 38.33 15.05
C SER A 48 -42.17 38.29 13.95
N ALA A 49 -42.07 39.37 13.17
CA ALA A 49 -41.05 39.52 12.13
C ALA A 49 -39.63 39.46 12.72
N ASN A 50 -39.37 40.16 13.82
CA ASN A 50 -38.08 40.13 14.51
C ASN A 50 -37.74 38.74 15.07
N THR A 51 -38.73 38.04 15.63
CA THR A 51 -38.56 36.69 16.15
C THR A 51 -38.18 35.72 15.03
N TYR A 52 -38.88 35.79 13.90
CA TYR A 52 -38.60 34.97 12.74
C TYR A 52 -37.23 35.29 12.12
N ASN A 53 -36.86 36.57 12.01
CA ASN A 53 -35.53 36.97 11.53
C ASN A 53 -34.42 36.37 12.39
N ARG A 54 -34.53 36.45 13.72
CA ARG A 54 -33.58 35.85 14.67
C ARG A 54 -33.51 34.33 14.52
N TYR A 55 -34.65 33.67 14.31
CA TYR A 55 -34.69 32.23 14.04
C TYR A 55 -33.90 31.87 12.78
N CYS A 56 -34.15 32.57 11.66
CA CYS A 56 -33.43 32.35 10.41
C CYS A 56 -31.91 32.61 10.54
N GLN A 57 -31.52 33.65 11.29
CA GLN A 57 -30.10 33.92 11.57
C GLN A 57 -29.46 32.81 12.41
N ALA A 58 -30.18 32.29 13.42
CA ALA A 58 -29.72 31.17 14.22
C ALA A 58 -29.56 29.90 13.37
N GLN A 59 -30.49 29.63 12.45
CA GLN A 59 -30.38 28.52 11.50
C GLN A 59 -29.16 28.65 10.59
N LYS A 60 -28.97 29.80 9.94
CA LYS A 60 -27.80 30.04 9.08
C LYS A 60 -26.47 29.88 9.84
N THR A 61 -26.42 30.41 11.06
CA THR A 61 -25.24 30.25 11.93
C THR A 61 -25.00 28.79 12.28
N ARG A 62 -26.07 28.05 12.58
CA ARG A 62 -25.98 26.61 12.86
C ARG A 62 -25.47 25.84 11.66
N GLU A 63 -26.04 26.06 10.47
CA GLU A 63 -25.60 25.41 9.23
C GLU A 63 -24.13 25.71 8.91
N ALA A 64 -23.69 26.96 9.09
CA ALA A 64 -22.29 27.34 8.90
C ALA A 64 -21.37 26.62 9.90
N ASN A 65 -21.77 26.54 11.17
CA ASN A 65 -21.01 25.83 12.20
C ASN A 65 -20.97 24.32 11.95
N ASP A 66 -22.06 23.72 11.48
CA ASP A 66 -22.12 22.29 11.17
C ASP A 66 -21.23 21.98 9.96
N LYS A 67 -21.24 22.82 8.91
CA LYS A 67 -20.31 22.71 7.77
C LYS A 67 -18.85 22.85 8.20
N LEU A 68 -18.55 23.82 9.07
CA LEU A 68 -17.20 24.01 9.60
C LEU A 68 -16.74 22.78 10.39
N LYS A 69 -17.60 22.20 11.25
CA LYS A 69 -17.30 20.96 11.97
C LYS A 69 -17.02 19.81 11.02
N SER A 70 -17.85 19.63 9.99
CA SER A 70 -17.63 18.60 8.97
C SER A 70 -16.32 18.80 8.21
N PHE A 71 -15.97 20.04 7.89
CA PHE A 71 -14.70 20.36 7.22
C PHE A 71 -13.48 20.07 8.11
N LEU A 72 -13.58 20.37 9.41
CA LEU A 72 -12.52 20.12 10.38
C LEU A 72 -12.45 18.67 10.85
N ASP A 73 -13.42 17.82 10.49
CA ASP A 73 -13.42 16.41 10.85
C ASP A 73 -12.27 15.69 10.13
N PRO A 74 -11.28 15.14 10.85
CA PRO A 74 -10.18 14.39 10.25
C PRO A 74 -10.65 13.18 9.44
N GLN A 75 -11.84 12.65 9.68
CA GLN A 75 -12.42 11.56 8.88
C GLN A 75 -12.74 12.00 7.44
N ASN A 76 -13.06 13.27 7.24
CA ASN A 76 -13.34 13.84 5.92
C ASN A 76 -12.08 14.40 5.24
N SER A 77 -10.94 14.37 5.93
CA SER A 77 -9.68 14.85 5.37
C SER A 77 -9.18 13.89 4.28
N GLU A 78 -9.02 14.42 3.06
CA GLU A 78 -8.41 13.67 1.96
C GLU A 78 -7.03 13.16 2.33
N ILE A 79 -6.22 13.96 3.04
CA ILE A 79 -4.88 13.58 3.48
C ILE A 79 -4.94 12.37 4.43
N VAL A 80 -5.85 12.38 5.40
CA VAL A 80 -6.04 11.26 6.34
C VAL A 80 -6.55 10.02 5.60
N SER A 81 -7.46 10.20 4.63
CA SER A 81 -7.97 9.09 3.82
C SER A 81 -6.87 8.43 2.98
N VAL A 82 -5.99 9.24 2.36
CA VAL A 82 -4.85 8.77 1.58
C VAL A 82 -3.83 8.09 2.50
N GLY A 83 -3.55 8.67 3.66
CA GLY A 83 -2.64 8.07 4.65
C GLY A 83 -3.14 6.71 5.15
N ARG A 84 -4.43 6.59 5.48
CA ARG A 84 -5.03 5.29 5.86
C ARG A 84 -4.98 4.29 4.72
N TRP A 85 -5.31 4.72 3.51
CA TRP A 85 -5.23 3.87 2.33
C TRP A 85 -3.81 3.34 2.13
N LEU A 86 -2.79 4.20 2.22
CA LEU A 86 -1.40 3.80 2.06
C LEU A 86 -0.96 2.80 3.14
N ILE A 87 -1.32 3.05 4.40
CA ILE A 87 -1.01 2.12 5.51
C ILE A 87 -1.67 0.75 5.25
N ASN A 88 -2.93 0.74 4.83
CA ASN A 88 -3.65 -0.49 4.51
C ASN A 88 -2.99 -1.23 3.33
N ALA A 89 -2.65 -0.53 2.25
CA ALA A 89 -1.94 -1.11 1.10
C ALA A 89 -0.59 -1.70 1.51
N LEU A 90 0.18 -1.01 2.37
CA LEU A 90 1.47 -1.49 2.85
C LEU A 90 1.37 -2.70 3.80
N SER A 91 0.24 -2.83 4.50
CA SER A 91 -0.04 -3.92 5.44
C SER A 91 -0.47 -5.22 4.76
N GLN A 92 -0.79 -5.19 3.47
CA GLN A 92 -1.19 -6.37 2.70
C GLN A 92 0.00 -7.28 2.34
N ASN A 93 -0.33 -8.52 1.98
CA ASN A 93 0.64 -9.50 1.50
C ASN A 93 1.30 -9.05 0.19
N ARG A 94 2.47 -9.62 -0.13
CA ARG A 94 3.36 -9.13 -1.21
C ARG A 94 2.67 -9.02 -2.58
N SER A 95 1.74 -9.92 -2.92
CA SER A 95 1.00 -9.89 -4.18
C SER A 95 -0.08 -8.79 -4.18
N ASP A 96 -0.95 -8.79 -3.17
CA ASP A 96 -2.09 -7.86 -3.09
C ASP A 96 -1.65 -6.41 -2.92
N ARG A 97 -0.61 -6.18 -2.10
CA ARG A 97 0.04 -4.87 -1.96
C ARG A 97 0.56 -4.35 -3.29
N LYS A 98 1.16 -5.24 -4.10
CA LYS A 98 1.74 -4.87 -5.39
C LYS A 98 0.66 -4.41 -6.35
N GLU A 99 -0.44 -5.14 -6.44
CA GLU A 99 -1.59 -4.78 -7.29
C GLU A 99 -2.19 -3.44 -6.84
N THR A 100 -2.43 -3.29 -5.53
CA THR A 100 -3.00 -2.07 -4.94
C THR A 100 -2.12 -0.81 -5.16
N LEU A 101 -0.79 -0.95 -5.08
CA LEU A 101 0.12 0.18 -5.33
C LEU A 101 0.30 0.48 -6.83
N LEU A 102 0.21 -0.55 -7.69
CA LEU A 102 0.27 -0.39 -9.15
C LEU A 102 -0.95 0.38 -9.68
N GLU A 103 -2.15 0.15 -9.15
CA GLU A 103 -3.38 0.89 -9.51
C GLU A 103 -3.27 2.41 -9.30
N ARG A 104 -2.38 2.83 -8.41
CA ARG A 104 -2.13 4.24 -8.08
C ARG A 104 -0.82 4.79 -8.66
N ASP A 105 -0.21 4.05 -9.58
CA ASP A 105 1.05 4.39 -10.25
C ASP A 105 2.22 4.62 -9.27
N LEU A 106 2.17 3.95 -8.11
CA LEU A 106 3.21 3.99 -7.07
C LEU A 106 4.24 2.87 -7.20
N VAL A 107 4.11 2.05 -8.26
CA VAL A 107 5.08 1.00 -8.62
C VAL A 107 5.39 1.15 -10.10
N HIS A 108 6.66 1.40 -10.44
CA HIS A 108 7.08 1.49 -11.83
C HIS A 108 7.01 0.12 -12.49
N LYS A 109 6.12 -0.02 -13.49
CA LYS A 109 6.02 -1.23 -14.33
C LYS A 109 7.34 -1.57 -15.04
N GLU A 110 8.14 -0.56 -15.34
CA GLU A 110 9.39 -0.66 -16.10
C GLU A 110 10.46 -1.46 -15.35
N ASP A 111 10.64 -1.20 -14.05
CA ASP A 111 11.57 -1.96 -13.21
C ASP A 111 11.21 -3.46 -13.18
N TYR A 112 9.91 -3.76 -13.21
CA TYR A 112 9.41 -5.13 -13.19
C TYR A 112 9.58 -5.83 -14.53
N ASN A 113 9.26 -5.14 -15.63
CA ASN A 113 9.46 -5.68 -16.97
C ASN A 113 10.94 -5.93 -17.25
N THR A 114 11.82 -5.06 -16.76
CA THR A 114 13.27 -5.23 -16.85
C THR A 114 13.73 -6.46 -16.07
N MET A 115 13.34 -6.60 -14.80
CA MET A 115 13.69 -7.76 -13.98
C MET A 115 13.17 -9.09 -14.56
N VAL A 116 11.94 -9.10 -15.08
CA VAL A 116 11.36 -10.30 -15.72
C VAL A 116 12.07 -10.62 -17.04
N SER A 117 12.44 -9.59 -17.82
CA SER A 117 13.22 -9.75 -19.04
C SER A 117 14.61 -10.32 -18.75
N ASP A 118 15.32 -9.79 -17.77
CA ASP A 118 16.65 -10.24 -17.37
C ASP A 118 16.63 -11.68 -16.85
N MET A 119 15.60 -12.06 -16.09
CA MET A 119 15.40 -13.44 -15.65
C MET A 119 15.15 -14.39 -16.82
N ARG A 120 14.33 -13.99 -17.81
CA ARG A 120 14.10 -14.79 -19.01
C ARG A 120 15.38 -14.98 -19.82
N GLN A 121 16.18 -13.92 -19.95
CA GLN A 121 17.47 -13.99 -20.63
C GLN A 121 18.42 -14.94 -19.89
N THR A 122 18.52 -14.81 -18.56
CA THR A 122 19.38 -15.68 -17.74
C THR A 122 18.98 -17.15 -17.86
N ILE A 123 17.68 -17.47 -17.88
CA ILE A 123 17.19 -18.84 -18.08
C ILE A 123 17.59 -19.36 -19.47
N SER A 124 17.40 -18.55 -20.51
CA SER A 124 17.79 -18.91 -21.88
C SER A 124 19.30 -19.18 -21.99
N ASP A 125 20.12 -18.35 -21.35
CA ASP A 125 21.58 -18.51 -21.35
C ASP A 125 21.99 -19.79 -20.61
N MET A 126 21.35 -20.08 -19.46
CA MET A 126 21.56 -21.34 -18.73
C MET A 126 21.19 -22.58 -19.54
N ASP A 127 20.09 -22.53 -20.29
CA ASP A 127 19.68 -23.65 -21.15
C ASP A 127 20.71 -23.90 -22.26
N GLN A 128 21.22 -22.84 -22.90
CA GLN A 128 22.26 -22.96 -23.92
C GLN A 128 23.57 -23.53 -23.36
N ILE A 129 24.01 -23.05 -22.20
CA ILE A 129 25.22 -23.57 -21.53
C ILE A 129 25.03 -25.05 -21.17
N THR A 130 23.85 -25.42 -20.68
CA THR A 130 23.53 -26.80 -20.31
C THR A 130 23.54 -27.73 -21.53
N LEU A 131 22.94 -27.30 -22.64
CA LEU A 131 22.98 -28.02 -23.92
C LEU A 131 24.41 -28.22 -24.41
N ALA A 132 25.22 -27.15 -24.41
CA ALA A 132 26.62 -27.22 -24.83
C ALA A 132 27.44 -28.17 -23.95
N SER A 133 27.27 -28.09 -22.63
CA SER A 133 27.96 -28.97 -21.66
C SER A 133 27.54 -30.43 -21.82
N THR A 134 26.25 -30.68 -22.09
CA THR A 134 25.73 -32.04 -22.33
C THR A 134 26.33 -32.61 -23.61
N GLN A 135 26.43 -31.81 -24.68
CA GLN A 135 27.02 -32.23 -25.94
C GLN A 135 28.52 -32.54 -25.79
N GLU A 136 29.27 -31.66 -25.12
CA GLU A 136 30.69 -31.89 -24.82
C GLU A 136 30.90 -33.18 -24.02
N SER A 137 30.04 -33.42 -23.02
CA SER A 137 30.09 -34.64 -22.21
C SER A 137 29.79 -35.89 -23.05
N ALA A 138 28.81 -35.83 -23.95
CA ALA A 138 28.50 -36.93 -24.86
C ALA A 138 29.69 -37.26 -25.78
N ASP A 139 30.40 -36.25 -26.29
CA ASP A 139 31.56 -36.44 -27.14
C ASP A 139 32.75 -37.04 -26.36
N LYS A 140 32.96 -36.61 -25.11
CA LYS A 140 33.94 -37.23 -24.21
C LYS A 140 33.62 -38.69 -23.93
N ILE A 141 32.36 -39.04 -23.70
CA ILE A 141 31.93 -40.44 -23.51
C ILE A 141 32.30 -41.28 -24.73
N LYS A 142 31.96 -40.82 -25.95
CA LYS A 142 32.32 -41.53 -27.19
C LYS A 142 33.83 -41.76 -27.34
N ILE A 143 34.64 -40.77 -26.96
CA ILE A 143 36.11 -40.89 -27.01
C ILE A 143 36.58 -41.95 -26.01
N LEU A 144 36.03 -41.96 -24.80
CA LEU A 144 36.37 -42.94 -23.76
C LEU A 144 35.95 -44.35 -24.18
N GLU A 145 34.76 -44.52 -24.77
CA GLU A 145 34.28 -45.81 -25.29
C GLU A 145 35.24 -46.37 -26.35
N LYS A 146 35.61 -45.57 -27.36
CA LYS A 146 36.58 -45.97 -28.39
C LYS A 146 37.92 -46.38 -27.78
N ARG A 147 38.35 -45.68 -26.73
CA ARG A 147 39.60 -45.98 -26.05
C ARG A 147 39.52 -47.29 -25.26
N ILE A 148 38.40 -47.55 -24.59
CA ILE A 148 38.12 -48.83 -23.93
C ILE A 148 38.17 -49.97 -24.95
N ASP A 149 37.53 -49.82 -26.10
CA ASP A 149 37.52 -50.87 -27.13
C ASP A 149 38.91 -51.12 -27.71
N THR A 150 39.69 -50.07 -27.93
CA THR A 150 41.08 -50.18 -28.37
C THR A 150 41.93 -50.94 -27.34
N LEU A 151 41.80 -50.59 -26.06
CA LEU A 151 42.53 -51.23 -24.97
C LEU A 151 42.12 -52.71 -24.82
N LYS A 152 40.83 -53.04 -24.95
CA LYS A 152 40.36 -54.43 -24.97
C LYS A 152 41.00 -55.21 -26.11
N GLY A 153 41.04 -54.64 -27.31
CA GLY A 153 41.68 -55.29 -28.47
C GLY A 153 43.18 -55.50 -28.28
N GLN A 154 43.89 -54.51 -27.71
CA GLN A 154 45.31 -54.65 -27.36
C GLN A 154 45.52 -55.76 -26.32
N LEU A 155 44.69 -55.82 -25.28
CA LEU A 155 44.75 -56.85 -24.25
C LEU A 155 44.55 -58.25 -24.85
N SER A 156 43.56 -58.43 -25.74
CA SER A 156 43.34 -59.72 -26.41
C SER A 156 44.53 -60.16 -27.26
N ARG A 157 45.19 -59.23 -27.97
CA ARG A 157 46.40 -59.55 -28.76
C ARG A 157 47.58 -59.95 -27.86
N ILE A 158 47.75 -59.27 -26.73
CA ILE A 158 48.78 -59.60 -25.75
C ILE A 158 48.50 -60.98 -25.14
N GLU A 159 47.25 -61.25 -24.77
CA GLU A 159 46.81 -62.56 -24.27
C GLU A 159 47.13 -63.68 -25.27
N GLU A 160 46.77 -63.49 -26.54
CA GLU A 160 47.03 -64.46 -27.61
C GLU A 160 48.54 -64.69 -27.80
N TYR A 161 49.34 -63.63 -27.81
CA TYR A 161 50.80 -63.73 -27.91
C TYR A 161 51.40 -64.53 -26.75
N ILE A 162 50.98 -64.25 -25.51
CA ILE A 162 51.49 -64.94 -24.32
C ILE A 162 51.09 -66.41 -24.35
N ARG A 163 49.83 -66.71 -24.64
CA ARG A 163 49.33 -68.09 -24.73
C ARG A 163 50.09 -68.90 -25.78
N ASN A 164 50.34 -68.31 -26.95
CA ASN A 164 50.99 -68.99 -28.07
C ASN A 164 52.49 -69.21 -27.84
N ASN A 165 53.19 -68.28 -27.20
CA ASN A 165 54.66 -68.35 -27.03
C ASN A 165 55.12 -68.86 -25.66
N HIS A 166 54.33 -68.66 -24.61
CA HIS A 166 54.72 -68.95 -23.22
C HIS A 166 53.75 -69.93 -22.52
N GLY A 167 52.69 -70.36 -23.21
CA GLY A 167 51.72 -71.32 -22.71
C GLY A 167 50.62 -70.70 -21.84
N VAL A 168 49.52 -71.43 -21.72
CA VAL A 168 48.29 -70.95 -21.03
C VAL A 168 48.49 -70.74 -19.53
N ALA A 169 49.38 -71.52 -18.90
CA ALA A 169 49.67 -71.41 -17.47
C ALA A 169 50.31 -70.05 -17.12
N GLU A 170 51.18 -69.53 -17.99
CA GLU A 170 51.85 -68.26 -17.77
C GLU A 170 50.90 -67.07 -17.90
N TRP A 171 49.98 -67.10 -18.87
CA TRP A 171 48.90 -66.11 -18.97
C TRP A 171 48.03 -66.10 -17.71
N LYS A 172 47.65 -67.29 -17.21
CA LYS A 172 46.80 -67.41 -16.03
C LYS A 172 47.44 -66.78 -14.79
N ARG A 173 48.75 -67.02 -14.61
CA ARG A 173 49.57 -66.41 -13.54
C ARG A 173 49.61 -64.88 -13.65
N ILE A 174 49.86 -64.35 -14.86
CA ILE A 174 49.91 -62.90 -15.12
C ILE A 174 48.54 -62.26 -14.84
N ASN A 175 47.46 -62.86 -15.33
CA ASN A 175 46.11 -62.33 -15.16
C ASN A 175 45.67 -62.32 -13.68
N GLU A 176 45.96 -63.37 -12.92
CA GLU A 176 45.71 -63.43 -11.47
C GLU A 176 46.49 -62.33 -10.71
N THR A 177 47.70 -61.98 -11.18
CA THR A 177 48.51 -60.91 -10.61
C THR A 177 47.96 -59.51 -10.96
N LEU A 178 47.48 -59.31 -12.19
CA LEU A 178 46.87 -58.04 -12.61
C LEU A 178 45.56 -57.75 -11.87
N ILE A 179 44.73 -58.77 -11.65
CA ILE A 179 43.45 -58.65 -10.93
C ILE A 179 43.69 -58.32 -9.44
N SER A 180 44.75 -58.85 -8.83
CA SER A 180 45.08 -58.56 -7.42
C SER A 180 45.67 -57.17 -7.20
N MET A 181 46.32 -56.58 -8.20
CA MET A 181 46.81 -55.20 -8.16
C MET A 181 45.74 -54.13 -8.41
N GLY A 182 44.58 -54.51 -8.97
CA GLY A 182 43.47 -53.60 -9.30
C GLY A 182 42.38 -53.46 -8.24
N ARG A 183 42.54 -54.09 -7.07
CA ARG A 183 41.74 -53.84 -5.86
C ARG A 183 42.55 -53.04 -4.86
#